data_AF-A0A2A3Y9K1-F1
#
_entry.id   AF-A0A2A3Y9K1-F1
#
_cell.length_a   1.000
_cell.length_b   1.000
_cell.length_c   1.000
_cell.angle_alpha   90.00
_cell.angle_beta   90.00
_cell.angle_gamma   90.00
#
_symmetry.space_group_name_H-M   'P 1'
#
loop_
_entity.id
_entity.type
_entity.pdbx_description
1 polymer ?
#
loop_
_entity_poly.entity_id
_entity_poly.type
_entity_poly.pdbx_seq_one_letter_code
_entity_poly.pdbx_strand_id
1 'polypeptide(L)'
;MSADEIRFPTLGNAIAGRLTTGAVKGLLALAVAWLCTWFISVDATFGKLVIALIVSFVVSEVLGAVIERPIVVREYRAAPGGLGYVLLPLSASVLIAFASAFAVTGAMDAAVLITVIVAVINTSEVLWLRSWEPGPTPDEERAKFQDFKAMTSEYFAEDAAEIKRQAGHKARERYYKKKARGESKKHGNEGS
;
A
#
# COMPACT_ATOMS: atom_id res chain seq x y z
N MET A 1 -20.98 18.16 -15.17
CA MET A 1 -20.18 16.94 -15.40
C MET A 1 -20.26 16.13 -14.10
N SER A 2 -20.96 15.01 -14.14
CA SER A 2 -21.59 14.33 -13.00
C SER A 2 -20.66 13.37 -12.26
N ALA A 3 -20.68 13.48 -10.92
CA ALA A 3 -20.41 12.42 -9.94
C ALA A 3 -19.33 11.38 -10.31
N ASP A 4 -18.06 11.75 -10.16
CA ASP A 4 -17.00 10.75 -9.94
C ASP A 4 -17.21 10.15 -8.55
N GLU A 5 -17.89 9.01 -8.56
CA GLU A 5 -18.07 8.01 -7.53
C GLU A 5 -16.85 7.97 -6.58
N ILE A 6 -17.10 8.11 -5.27
CA ILE A 6 -16.12 7.72 -4.25
C ILE A 6 -15.94 6.21 -4.41
N ARG A 7 -14.99 5.83 -5.27
CA ARG A 7 -14.76 4.43 -5.63
C ARG A 7 -13.95 3.80 -4.50
N PHE A 8 -14.65 3.40 -3.44
CA PHE A 8 -14.07 2.57 -2.40
C PHE A 8 -13.39 1.37 -3.07
N PRO A 9 -12.16 1.00 -2.65
CA PRO A 9 -11.46 -0.12 -3.25
C PRO A 9 -12.35 -1.37 -3.24
N THR A 10 -12.38 -2.08 -4.36
CA THR A 10 -13.10 -3.35 -4.45
C THR A 10 -12.56 -4.33 -3.40
N LEU A 11 -13.35 -5.34 -3.01
CA LEU A 11 -12.89 -6.39 -2.07
C LEU A 11 -11.52 -6.95 -2.46
N GLY A 12 -11.31 -7.17 -3.77
CA GLY A 12 -10.04 -7.65 -4.29
C GLY A 12 -8.87 -6.71 -3.99
N ASN A 13 -9.07 -5.40 -4.11
CA ASN A 13 -8.03 -4.41 -3.82
C ASN A 13 -7.73 -4.31 -2.31
N ALA A 14 -8.77 -4.39 -1.47
CA ALA A 14 -8.59 -4.40 -0.01
C ALA A 14 -7.86 -5.67 0.46
N ILE A 15 -8.26 -6.84 -0.05
CA ILE A 15 -7.59 -8.12 0.22
C ILE A 15 -6.16 -8.08 -0.29
N ALA A 16 -5.92 -7.57 -1.51
CA ALA A 16 -4.57 -7.45 -2.07
C ALA A 16 -3.66 -6.56 -1.20
N GLY A 17 -4.16 -5.41 -0.73
CA GLY A 17 -3.41 -4.53 0.17
C GLY A 17 -3.11 -5.15 1.54
N ARG A 18 -4.05 -5.93 2.09
CA ARG A 18 -3.79 -6.67 3.34
C ARG A 18 -2.86 -7.85 3.14
N LEU A 19 -2.91 -8.52 2.00
CA LEU A 19 -2.00 -9.62 1.67
C LEU A 19 -0.55 -9.14 1.44
N THR A 20 -0.34 -7.97 0.83
CA THR A 20 1.02 -7.41 0.68
C THR A 20 1.62 -7.07 2.04
N THR A 21 0.85 -6.42 2.91
CA THR A 21 1.26 -6.16 4.30
C THR A 21 1.46 -7.46 5.09
N GLY A 22 0.56 -8.43 4.89
CA GLY A 22 0.62 -9.76 5.48
C GLY A 22 1.87 -10.56 5.08
N ALA A 23 2.35 -10.40 3.83
CA ALA A 23 3.57 -11.05 3.38
C ALA A 23 4.81 -10.54 4.13
N VAL A 24 4.91 -9.23 4.33
CA VAL A 24 6.00 -8.62 5.11
C VAL A 24 5.95 -9.09 6.57
N LYS A 25 4.76 -9.08 7.18
CA LYS A 25 4.55 -9.60 8.54
C LYS A 25 4.89 -11.08 8.67
N GLY A 26 4.51 -11.89 7.67
CA GLY A 26 4.80 -13.31 7.64
C GLY A 26 6.30 -13.59 7.63
N LEU A 27 7.08 -12.85 6.84
CA LEU A 27 8.55 -12.95 6.83
C LEU A 27 9.16 -12.54 8.18
N LEU A 28 8.67 -11.45 8.78
CA LEU A 28 9.10 -11.03 10.10
C LEU A 28 8.77 -12.10 11.17
N ALA A 29 7.57 -12.67 11.12
CA ALA A 29 7.13 -13.71 12.03
C ALA A 29 7.96 -14.99 11.89
N LEU A 30 8.34 -15.35 10.67
CA LEU A 30 9.24 -16.47 10.41
C LEU A 30 10.62 -16.24 11.02
N ALA A 31 11.18 -15.03 10.88
CA ALA A 31 12.45 -14.67 11.50
C ALA A 31 12.37 -14.75 13.03
N VAL A 32 11.30 -14.23 13.62
CA VAL A 32 11.06 -14.30 15.08
C VAL A 32 10.90 -15.75 15.53
N ALA A 33 10.08 -16.56 14.84
CA ALA A 33 9.88 -17.96 15.18
C ALA A 33 11.18 -18.77 15.07
N TRP A 34 11.99 -18.50 14.05
CA TRP A 34 13.31 -19.10 13.89
C TRP A 34 14.27 -18.73 15.03
N LEU A 35 14.25 -17.48 15.51
CA LEU A 35 15.01 -17.10 16.70
C LEU A 35 14.48 -17.79 17.96
N CYS A 36 13.16 -17.94 18.10
CA CYS A 36 12.55 -18.60 19.24
C CYS A 36 12.91 -20.08 19.34
N THR A 37 13.11 -20.81 18.22
CA THR A 37 13.50 -22.22 18.27
C THR A 37 14.88 -22.47 18.87
N TRP A 38 15.73 -21.43 18.98
CA TRP A 38 17.02 -21.55 19.67
C TRP A 38 16.90 -21.51 21.19
N PHE A 39 15.83 -20.90 21.71
CA PHE A 39 15.63 -20.68 23.14
C PHE A 39 14.48 -21.51 23.72
N ILE A 40 13.52 -21.92 22.89
CA ILE A 40 12.29 -22.59 23.30
C ILE A 40 12.18 -23.92 22.54
N SER A 41 12.10 -25.01 23.30
CA SER A 41 11.74 -26.32 22.76
C SER A 41 10.22 -26.40 22.61
N VAL A 42 9.77 -26.77 21.41
CA VAL A 42 8.36 -26.87 21.07
C VAL A 42 8.09 -28.26 20.52
N ASP A 43 6.96 -28.86 20.86
CA ASP A 43 6.51 -30.18 20.38
C ASP A 43 5.96 -30.13 18.93
N ALA A 44 6.66 -29.39 18.07
CA ALA A 44 6.35 -29.26 16.66
C ALA A 44 7.63 -29.07 15.84
N THR A 45 7.71 -29.76 14.70
CA THR A 45 8.81 -29.56 13.74
C THR A 45 8.77 -28.14 13.20
N PHE A 46 9.93 -27.53 12.94
CA PHE A 46 10.03 -26.20 12.34
C PHE A 46 9.19 -26.06 11.07
N GLY A 47 9.14 -27.08 10.20
CA GLY A 47 8.28 -27.06 9.01
C GLY A 47 6.79 -26.89 9.33
N LYS A 48 6.28 -27.50 10.42
CA LYS A 48 4.90 -27.31 10.86
C LYS A 48 4.68 -25.89 11.39
N LEU A 49 5.67 -25.31 12.08
CA LEU A 49 5.61 -23.91 12.54
C LEU A 49 5.53 -22.93 11.36
N VAL A 50 6.31 -23.16 10.31
CA VAL A 50 6.26 -22.36 9.08
C VAL A 50 4.88 -22.43 8.43
N ILE A 51 4.34 -23.64 8.25
CA ILE A 51 3.01 -23.83 7.66
C ILE A 51 1.94 -23.17 8.54
N ALA A 52 2.01 -23.37 9.86
CA ALA A 52 1.09 -22.76 10.81
C ALA A 52 1.11 -21.23 10.70
N LEU A 53 2.28 -20.61 10.66
CA LEU A 53 2.42 -19.15 10.48
C LEU A 53 1.79 -18.66 9.18
N ILE A 54 2.09 -19.32 8.05
CA ILE A 54 1.53 -18.94 6.75
C ILE A 54 0.01 -19.00 6.79
N VAL A 55 -0.55 -20.11 7.28
CA VAL A 55 -2.01 -20.28 7.39
C VAL A 55 -2.61 -19.23 8.32
N SER A 56 -2.03 -19.01 9.51
CA SER A 56 -2.49 -18.01 10.47
C SER A 56 -2.55 -16.61 9.86
N PHE A 57 -1.48 -16.16 9.17
CA PHE A 57 -1.44 -14.83 8.57
C PHE A 57 -2.39 -14.70 7.39
N VAL A 58 -2.42 -15.68 6.48
CA VAL A 58 -3.32 -15.61 5.31
C VAL A 58 -4.78 -15.56 5.75
N VAL A 59 -5.19 -16.44 6.68
CA VAL A 59 -6.58 -16.46 7.17
C VAL A 59 -6.90 -15.18 7.95
N SER A 60 -5.99 -14.71 8.80
CA SER A 60 -6.21 -13.48 9.58
C SER A 60 -6.33 -12.24 8.71
N GLU A 61 -5.49 -12.10 7.67
CA GLU A 61 -5.52 -10.94 6.77
C GLU A 61 -6.75 -10.95 5.86
N VAL A 62 -7.15 -12.12 5.35
CA VAL A 62 -8.38 -12.27 4.56
C VAL A 62 -9.60 -11.93 5.43
N LEU A 63 -9.67 -12.46 6.65
CA LEU A 63 -10.81 -12.20 7.53
C LEU A 63 -10.82 -10.76 8.05
N GLY A 64 -9.65 -10.18 8.33
CA GLY A 64 -9.48 -8.76 8.66
C GLY A 64 -10.05 -7.86 7.56
N ALA A 65 -9.75 -8.14 6.29
CA ALA A 65 -10.32 -7.40 5.16
C ALA A 65 -11.85 -7.47 5.12
N VAL A 66 -12.41 -8.66 5.41
CA VAL A 66 -13.86 -8.89 5.40
C VAL A 66 -14.54 -8.16 6.57
N ILE A 67 -13.93 -8.15 7.75
CA ILE A 67 -14.46 -7.50 8.96
C ILE A 67 -14.40 -5.96 8.84
N GLU A 68 -13.34 -5.42 8.27
CA GLU A 68 -13.16 -3.97 8.18
C GLU A 68 -14.07 -3.33 7.12
N ARG A 69 -14.35 -4.03 6.02
CA ARG A 69 -15.16 -3.49 4.92
C ARG A 69 -16.54 -2.94 5.33
N PRO A 70 -17.40 -3.65 6.09
CA PRO A 70 -18.69 -3.10 6.50
C PRO A 70 -18.54 -1.86 7.37
N ILE A 71 -17.47 -1.76 8.16
CA ILE A 71 -17.20 -0.60 9.02
C ILE A 71 -16.80 0.60 8.15
N VAL A 72 -15.88 0.39 7.20
CA VAL A 72 -15.44 1.43 6.23
C VAL A 72 -16.61 1.95 5.40
N VAL A 73 -17.49 1.06 4.94
CA VAL A 73 -18.69 1.44 4.15
C VAL A 73 -19.71 2.18 5.02
N ARG A 74 -19.86 1.80 6.29
CA ARG A 74 -20.81 2.43 7.21
C ARG A 74 -20.38 3.83 7.64
N GLU A 75 -19.09 4.02 7.87
CA GLU A 75 -18.56 5.30 8.37
C GLU A 75 -18.10 6.27 7.28
N TYR A 76 -18.14 5.86 6.00
CA TYR A 76 -17.72 6.68 4.84
C TYR A 76 -16.29 7.25 5.00
N ARG A 77 -15.43 6.55 5.74
CA ARG A 77 -14.03 6.92 5.97
C ARG A 77 -13.13 5.74 5.61
N ALA A 78 -12.02 6.02 4.91
CA ALA A 78 -11.03 5.00 4.58
C ALA A 78 -10.36 4.41 5.83
N ALA A 79 -10.18 5.22 6.87
CA ALA A 79 -9.74 4.82 8.20
C ALA A 79 -10.74 5.34 9.25
N PRO A 80 -11.78 4.56 9.61
CA PRO A 80 -12.80 4.98 10.57
C PRO A 80 -12.21 5.32 11.94
N GLY A 81 -11.13 4.63 12.33
CA GLY A 81 -10.47 4.81 13.62
C GLY A 81 -11.32 4.30 14.78
N GLY A 82 -10.82 4.51 16.00
CA GLY A 82 -11.51 4.11 17.23
C GLY A 82 -11.20 2.68 17.70
N LEU A 83 -11.35 2.48 19.01
CA LEU A 83 -10.95 1.24 19.68
C LEU A 83 -11.73 0.01 19.20
N GLY A 84 -13.01 0.15 18.82
CA GLY A 84 -13.81 -0.95 18.29
C GLY A 84 -13.29 -1.46 16.94
N TYR A 85 -12.83 -0.54 16.08
CA TYR A 85 -12.22 -0.86 14.80
C TYR A 85 -10.85 -1.54 14.96
N VAL A 86 -10.12 -1.24 16.03
CA VAL A 86 -8.82 -1.86 16.32
C VAL A 86 -8.96 -3.22 17.01
N LEU A 87 -9.77 -3.28 18.07
CA LEU A 87 -9.89 -4.46 18.93
C LEU A 87 -10.55 -5.64 18.23
N LEU A 88 -11.51 -5.40 17.35
CA LEU A 88 -12.22 -6.46 16.64
C LEU A 88 -11.29 -7.27 15.69
N PRO A 89 -10.57 -6.68 14.72
CA PRO A 89 -9.63 -7.42 13.88
C PRO A 89 -8.44 -7.95 14.68
N LEU A 90 -7.97 -7.24 15.71
CA LEU A 90 -6.88 -7.71 16.56
C LEU A 90 -7.28 -8.99 17.31
N SER A 91 -8.43 -8.98 17.99
CA SER A 91 -8.94 -10.16 18.71
C SER A 91 -9.25 -11.32 17.76
N ALA A 92 -9.85 -11.06 16.60
CA ALA A 92 -10.06 -12.07 15.57
C ALA A 92 -8.75 -12.71 15.12
N SER A 93 -7.70 -11.91 14.89
CA SER A 93 -6.39 -12.43 14.46
C SER A 93 -5.76 -13.35 15.50
N VAL A 94 -5.92 -13.05 16.80
CA VAL A 94 -5.40 -13.88 17.90
C VAL A 94 -6.13 -15.22 17.95
N LEU A 95 -7.47 -15.21 17.87
CA LEU A 95 -8.27 -16.44 17.87
C LEU A 95 -7.98 -17.33 16.66
N ILE A 96 -7.86 -16.72 15.47
CA ILE A 96 -7.54 -17.42 14.23
C ILE A 96 -6.13 -18.01 14.30
N ALA A 97 -5.15 -17.23 14.74
CA ALA A 97 -3.77 -17.69 14.84
C ALA A 97 -3.66 -18.90 15.77
N PHE A 98 -4.36 -18.87 16.91
CA PHE A 98 -4.40 -20.00 17.84
C PHE A 98 -5.08 -21.23 17.21
N ALA A 99 -6.30 -21.07 16.69
CA ALA A 99 -7.07 -22.18 16.15
C ALA A 99 -6.37 -22.85 14.95
N SER A 100 -5.81 -22.05 14.04
CA SER A 100 -5.10 -22.55 12.87
C SER A 100 -3.74 -23.17 13.23
N ALA A 101 -2.97 -22.56 14.12
CA ALA A 101 -1.71 -23.15 14.57
C ALA A 101 -1.93 -24.46 15.33
N PHE A 102 -2.95 -24.54 16.18
CA PHE A 102 -3.33 -25.78 16.86
C PHE A 102 -3.79 -26.85 15.85
N ALA A 103 -4.62 -26.49 14.87
CA ALA A 103 -5.09 -27.42 13.84
C ALA A 103 -3.94 -27.99 12.97
N VAL A 104 -2.92 -27.19 12.68
CA VAL A 104 -1.76 -27.63 11.88
C VAL A 104 -0.77 -28.45 12.69
N THR A 105 -0.48 -28.03 13.93
CA THR A 105 0.60 -28.62 14.73
C THR A 105 0.12 -29.77 15.61
N GLY A 106 -1.11 -29.69 16.13
CA GLY A 106 -1.63 -30.55 17.19
C GLY A 106 -1.05 -30.25 18.58
N ALA A 107 -0.20 -29.21 18.70
CA ALA A 107 0.61 -28.95 19.87
C ALA A 107 0.23 -27.60 20.51
N MET A 108 -0.06 -27.63 21.82
CA MET A 108 -0.55 -26.47 22.55
C MET A 108 0.53 -25.38 22.70
N ASP A 109 1.75 -25.79 23.03
CA ASP A 109 2.92 -24.93 23.15
C ASP A 109 3.25 -24.23 21.81
N ALA A 110 3.18 -24.95 20.70
CA ALA A 110 3.35 -24.40 19.35
C ALA A 110 2.25 -23.39 19.03
N ALA A 111 0.99 -23.73 19.31
CA ALA A 111 -0.13 -22.84 19.07
C ALA A 111 -0.01 -21.54 19.87
N VAL A 112 0.37 -21.62 21.14
CA VAL A 112 0.61 -20.44 21.99
C VAL A 112 1.74 -19.59 21.44
N LEU A 113 2.89 -20.19 21.08
CA LEU A 113 4.03 -19.46 20.52
C LEU A 113 3.64 -18.69 19.25
N ILE A 114 3.00 -19.36 18.30
CA ILE A 114 2.55 -18.72 17.05
C ILE A 114 1.56 -17.60 17.34
N THR A 115 0.61 -17.82 18.25
CA THR A 115 -0.39 -16.83 18.64
C THR A 115 0.26 -15.58 19.22
N VAL A 116 1.25 -15.74 20.10
CA VAL A 116 1.99 -14.62 20.70
C VAL A 116 2.76 -13.85 19.64
N ILE A 117 3.44 -14.53 18.72
CA ILE A 117 4.17 -13.87 17.62
C ILE A 117 3.22 -13.03 16.76
N VAL A 118 2.07 -13.60 16.35
CA VAL A 118 1.06 -12.89 15.57
C VAL A 118 0.51 -11.69 16.35
N ALA A 119 0.18 -11.87 17.64
CA ALA A 119 -0.34 -10.82 18.49
C ALA A 119 0.64 -9.65 18.63
N VAL A 120 1.92 -9.92 18.86
CA VAL A 120 2.97 -8.90 18.98
C VAL A 120 3.12 -8.12 17.68
N ILE A 121 3.17 -8.81 16.54
CA ILE A 121 3.31 -8.15 15.23
C ILE A 121 2.11 -7.27 14.92
N ASN A 122 0.88 -7.77 15.08
CA ASN A 122 -0.33 -7.00 14.80
C ASN A 122 -0.49 -5.82 15.78
N THR A 123 -0.15 -6.01 17.06
CA THR A 123 -0.20 -4.92 18.05
C THR A 123 0.86 -3.86 17.72
N SER A 124 2.06 -4.28 17.30
CA SER A 124 3.13 -3.35 16.91
C SER A 124 2.72 -2.50 15.71
N GLU A 125 2.05 -3.09 14.73
CA GLU A 125 1.49 -2.35 13.58
C GLU A 125 0.43 -1.34 14.03
N VAL A 126 -0.51 -1.77 14.86
CA VAL A 126 -1.56 -0.88 15.41
C VAL A 126 -0.94 0.30 16.16
N LEU A 127 0.09 0.04 16.97
CA LEU A 127 0.83 1.06 17.72
C LEU A 127 1.58 2.02 16.79
N TRP A 128 2.20 1.50 15.74
CA TRP A 128 2.98 2.28 14.79
C TRP A 128 2.09 3.18 13.92
N LEU A 129 1.00 2.63 13.38
CA LEU A 129 0.07 3.35 12.52
C LEU A 129 -0.93 4.21 13.30
N ARG A 130 -0.94 4.10 14.63
CA ARG A 130 -1.92 4.76 15.52
C ARG A 130 -3.34 4.53 15.02
N SER A 131 -3.67 3.30 14.66
CA SER A 131 -4.95 2.96 14.00
C SER A 131 -6.21 3.30 14.83
N TRP A 132 -6.04 3.69 16.10
CA TRP A 132 -7.12 4.23 16.94
C TRP A 132 -7.45 5.70 16.64
N GLU A 133 -6.55 6.47 16.05
CA GLU A 133 -6.82 7.84 15.58
C GLU A 133 -7.61 7.78 14.27
N PRO A 134 -8.77 8.47 14.17
CA PRO A 134 -9.51 8.53 12.92
C PRO A 134 -8.69 9.17 11.81
N GLY A 135 -8.69 8.56 10.63
CA GLY A 135 -8.07 9.17 9.46
C GLY A 135 -8.83 10.41 8.98
N PRO A 136 -8.21 11.19 8.07
CA PRO A 136 -8.85 12.36 7.49
C PRO A 136 -10.15 11.97 6.79
N THR A 137 -11.11 12.88 6.77
CA THR A 137 -12.34 12.68 5.99
C THR A 137 -12.02 12.74 4.48
N PRO A 138 -12.85 12.13 3.61
CA PRO A 138 -12.63 12.18 2.15
C PRO A 138 -12.50 13.61 1.59
N ASP A 139 -13.17 14.58 2.21
CA ASP A 139 -13.09 15.99 1.83
C ASP A 139 -11.74 16.61 2.20
N GLU A 140 -11.20 16.27 3.38
CA GLU A 140 -9.87 16.68 3.82
C GLU A 140 -8.76 16.04 2.98
N GLU A 141 -8.91 14.78 2.59
CA GLU A 141 -7.96 14.11 1.68
C GLU A 141 -7.94 14.79 0.31
N ARG A 142 -9.11 15.14 -0.24
CA ARG A 142 -9.20 15.88 -1.50
C ARG A 142 -8.59 17.27 -1.40
N ALA A 143 -8.82 17.98 -0.30
CA ALA A 143 -8.21 19.29 -0.06
C ALA A 143 -6.68 19.19 -0.02
N LYS A 144 -6.12 18.21 0.71
CA LYS A 144 -4.68 17.96 0.78
C LYS A 144 -4.09 17.54 -0.56
N PHE A 145 -4.78 16.72 -1.34
CA PHE A 145 -4.33 16.32 -2.68
C PHE A 145 -4.34 17.49 -3.66
N GLN A 146 -5.38 18.34 -3.60
CA GLN A 146 -5.44 19.55 -4.41
C GLN A 146 -4.34 20.54 -4.03
N ASP A 147 -4.09 20.72 -2.74
CA ASP A 147 -3.01 21.57 -2.24
C ASP A 147 -1.62 21.06 -2.68
N PHE A 148 -1.37 19.75 -2.55
CA PHE A 148 -0.15 19.13 -3.06
C PHE A 148 -0.01 19.30 -4.58
N LYS A 149 -1.10 19.12 -5.34
CA LYS A 149 -1.11 19.31 -6.79
C LYS A 149 -0.86 20.78 -7.16
N ALA A 150 -1.39 21.72 -6.38
CA ALA A 150 -1.14 23.15 -6.56
C ALA A 150 0.34 23.48 -6.32
N MET A 151 0.92 23.07 -5.20
CA MET A 151 2.35 23.26 -4.91
C MET A 151 3.24 22.63 -5.98
N THR A 152 2.91 21.40 -6.40
CA THR A 152 3.67 20.67 -7.41
C THR A 152 3.56 21.36 -8.77
N SER A 153 2.37 21.82 -9.15
CA SER A 153 2.15 22.56 -10.38
C SER A 153 2.85 23.91 -10.38
N GLU A 154 2.90 24.59 -9.24
CA GLU A 154 3.61 25.86 -9.09
C GLU A 154 5.11 25.67 -9.23
N TYR A 155 5.67 24.64 -8.56
CA TYR A 155 7.08 24.30 -8.67
C TYR A 155 7.51 23.94 -10.11
N PHE A 156 6.68 23.19 -10.82
CA PHE A 156 6.97 22.81 -12.21
C PHE A 156 6.53 23.84 -13.26
N ALA A 157 5.86 24.93 -12.88
CA ALA A 157 5.39 25.94 -13.82
C ALA A 157 6.56 26.66 -14.51
N GLU A 158 7.63 26.93 -13.76
CA GLU A 158 8.83 27.59 -14.26
C GLU A 158 9.57 26.69 -15.27
N ASP A 159 9.81 25.42 -14.91
CA ASP A 159 10.41 24.41 -15.80
C ASP A 159 9.56 24.18 -17.06
N ALA A 160 8.24 24.11 -16.92
CA ALA A 160 7.35 23.95 -18.07
C ALA A 160 7.39 25.17 -19.01
N ALA A 161 7.51 26.39 -18.47
CA ALA A 161 7.66 27.61 -19.24
C ALA A 161 9.02 27.67 -19.97
N GLU A 162 10.10 27.28 -19.29
CA GLU A 162 11.44 27.14 -19.85
C GLU A 162 11.46 26.16 -21.04
N ILE A 163 10.88 24.97 -20.87
CA ILE A 163 10.77 23.95 -21.93
C ILE A 163 9.98 24.48 -23.13
N LYS A 164 8.86 25.16 -22.88
CA LYS A 164 8.02 25.73 -23.94
C LYS A 164 8.76 26.84 -24.71
N ARG A 165 9.54 27.67 -24.01
CA ARG A 165 10.39 28.71 -24.61
C ARG A 165 11.49 28.10 -25.47
N GLN A 166 12.17 27.06 -24.98
CA GLN A 166 13.20 26.34 -25.74
C GLN A 166 12.63 25.63 -26.98
N ALA A 167 11.45 25.01 -26.86
CA ALA A 167 10.75 24.37 -27.98
C ALA A 167 10.38 25.40 -29.07
N GLY A 168 9.90 26.58 -28.67
CA GLY A 168 9.64 27.70 -29.58
C GLY A 168 10.90 28.17 -30.32
N HIS A 169 12.04 28.25 -29.63
CA HIS A 169 13.32 28.62 -30.23
C HIS A 169 13.78 27.61 -31.27
N LYS A 170 13.76 26.30 -30.93
CA LYS A 170 14.12 25.22 -31.86
C LYS A 170 13.19 25.15 -33.08
N ALA A 171 11.90 25.42 -32.90
CA ALA A 171 10.94 25.46 -34.01
C ALA A 171 11.23 26.61 -34.98
N ARG A 172 11.52 27.81 -34.45
CA ARG A 172 11.92 28.98 -35.26
C ARG A 172 13.22 28.73 -36.02
N GLU A 173 14.24 28.19 -35.38
CA GLU A 173 15.51 27.84 -36.05
C GLU A 173 15.31 26.85 -37.20
N ARG A 174 14.49 25.81 -37.00
CA ARG A 174 14.15 24.85 -38.06
C ARG A 174 13.45 25.53 -39.25
N TYR A 175 12.57 26.49 -38.99
CA TYR A 175 11.89 27.25 -40.03
C TYR A 175 12.88 28.08 -40.86
N TYR A 176 13.71 28.90 -40.21
CA TYR A 176 14.70 29.75 -40.90
C TYR A 176 15.74 28.92 -41.66
N LYS A 177 16.20 27.80 -41.09
CA LYS A 177 17.15 26.89 -41.77
C LYS A 177 16.55 26.26 -43.03
N LYS A 178 15.26 25.92 -43.03
CA LYS A 178 14.56 25.43 -44.23
C LYS A 178 14.45 26.53 -45.29
N LYS A 179 14.12 27.76 -44.88
CA LYS A 179 13.99 28.91 -45.79
C LYS A 179 15.33 29.23 -46.48
N ALA A 180 16.42 29.31 -45.71
CA ALA A 180 17.76 29.55 -46.24
C ALA A 180 18.23 28.44 -47.20
N ARG A 181 17.92 27.17 -46.91
CA ARG A 181 18.20 26.06 -47.85
C ARG A 181 17.38 26.15 -49.14
N GLY A 182 16.15 26.64 -49.06
CA GLY A 182 15.30 26.85 -50.24
C GLY A 182 15.79 27.99 -51.14
N GLU A 183 16.20 29.11 -50.53
CA GLU A 183 16.74 30.28 -51.24
C GLU A 183 18.10 29.98 -51.89
N SER A 184 19.00 29.27 -51.19
CA SER A 184 20.29 28.83 -51.75
C SER A 184 20.13 27.88 -52.94
N LYS A 185 19.13 26.99 -52.92
CA LYS A 185 18.81 26.12 -54.07
C LYS A 185 18.21 26.88 -55.25
N LYS A 186 17.49 27.98 -55.02
CA LYS A 186 16.97 28.83 -56.10
C LYS A 186 18.09 29.64 -56.77
N HIS A 187 18.94 30.29 -55.98
CA HIS A 187 20.06 31.08 -56.53
C HIS A 187 21.14 30.22 -57.20
N GLY A 188 21.38 28.98 -56.74
CA GLY A 188 22.29 28.05 -57.43
C GLY A 188 21.77 27.56 -58.78
N ASN A 189 20.48 27.71 -59.07
CA ASN A 189 19.84 27.28 -60.32
C ASN A 189 19.67 28.43 -61.34
N GLU A 190 19.88 29.67 -60.91
CA GLU A 190 19.87 30.87 -61.78
C GLU A 190 21.29 31.33 -62.17
N GLY A 191 22.33 30.73 -61.57
CA GLY A 191 23.74 31.04 -61.82
C GLY A 191 24.52 29.96 -62.58
N SER A 192 23.85 28.96 -63.17
CA SER A 192 24.46 27.92 -64.01
C SER A 192 23.95 27.96 -65.44
#